data_AF-W6TT35-F1
#
_entry.id   AF-W6TT35-F1
#
_cell.length_a   1.000
_cell.length_b   1.000
_cell.length_c   1.000
_cell.angle_alpha   90.00
_cell.angle_beta   90.00
_cell.angle_gamma   90.00
#
_symmetry.space_group_name_H-M   'P 1'
#
loop_
_entity.id
_entity.type
_entity.pdbx_description
1 polymer ?
#
loop_
_entity_poly.entity_id
_entity_poly.type
_entity_poly.pdbx_seq_one_letter_code
_entity_poly.pdbx_strand_id
1 'polypeptide(L)'
;MKTKIFLLISFTTMFLVTGYGCQNDNNKTKGVSATKQEPNKHQNLNISILLDLSDRIDPKKNANPSMEFYKRDLGYIESISKGFEKHLRSKPIRQDNDQIQVYFEPEPLNSKINDLAKNLKLSFTKDNTTKENIQKISAEYSSASKEIYNLAIEAKSYIGSDIWGFFKNKVSDYCIKPNHRNILFILTDGYMFHQDSKFREENKSSYLTPELVKSLQLNTSKYKGLILDKGYGFVKANDNLNNLEVVVLGINPAKGNPFEGDVINEYWITWLKSMKVKGPIIPPISADLPSNIDPIIQKYITQ
;
A
#
# COMPACT_ATOMS: atom_id res chain seq x y z
N MET A 1 -78.04 -38.59 -7.05
CA MET A 1 -79.46 -38.22 -6.83
C MET A 1 -79.51 -37.01 -5.92
N LYS A 2 -79.95 -35.88 -6.46
CA LYS A 2 -80.29 -34.59 -5.80
C LYS A 2 -79.20 -33.88 -4.96
N THR A 3 -79.00 -32.56 -4.92
CA THR A 3 -79.50 -31.36 -5.60
C THR A 3 -78.90 -30.19 -4.78
N LYS A 4 -78.37 -29.14 -5.45
CA LYS A 4 -78.28 -27.72 -5.00
C LYS A 4 -77.30 -27.31 -3.88
N ILE A 5 -76.84 -26.05 -3.74
CA ILE A 5 -76.66 -24.81 -4.54
C ILE A 5 -76.18 -23.76 -3.50
N PHE A 6 -75.22 -22.89 -3.87
CA PHE A 6 -74.93 -21.54 -3.31
C PHE A 6 -74.53 -21.46 -1.79
N LEU A 7 -73.83 -20.46 -1.25
CA LEU A 7 -73.77 -19.03 -1.55
C LEU A 7 -72.52 -18.42 -0.86
N LEU A 8 -71.98 -17.38 -1.50
CA LEU A 8 -71.09 -16.33 -1.00
C LEU A 8 -71.48 -15.83 0.42
N ILE A 9 -70.51 -15.35 1.21
CA ILE A 9 -70.55 -14.03 1.90
C ILE A 9 -69.15 -13.71 2.47
N SER A 10 -68.64 -12.56 2.05
CA SER A 10 -67.54 -11.81 2.63
C SER A 10 -68.04 -11.03 3.85
N PHE A 11 -67.29 -11.02 4.96
CA PHE A 11 -67.39 -9.93 5.92
C PHE A 11 -66.03 -9.60 6.55
N THR A 12 -65.63 -8.39 6.25
CA THR A 12 -64.45 -7.64 6.69
C THR A 12 -64.64 -7.13 8.12
N THR A 13 -63.53 -6.62 8.67
CA THR A 13 -63.39 -5.64 9.78
C THR A 13 -63.30 -6.14 11.23
N MET A 14 -62.05 -6.07 11.73
CA MET A 14 -61.61 -5.13 12.77
C MET A 14 -61.97 -5.47 14.23
N PHE A 15 -60.96 -5.92 14.98
CA PHE A 15 -60.89 -5.69 16.42
C PHE A 15 -59.51 -5.16 16.83
N LEU A 16 -59.58 -4.10 17.64
CA LEU A 16 -58.50 -3.30 18.19
C LEU A 16 -57.77 -4.01 19.35
N VAL A 17 -56.45 -3.81 19.33
CA VAL A 17 -55.50 -3.55 20.43
C VAL A 17 -56.01 -3.67 21.88
N THR A 18 -55.30 -4.48 22.68
CA THR A 18 -54.67 -4.21 24.01
C THR A 18 -54.03 -5.54 24.44
N GLY A 19 -52.92 -5.69 25.17
CA GLY A 19 -52.00 -4.86 25.91
C GLY A 19 -51.34 -5.77 26.95
N TYR A 20 -50.00 -5.79 27.00
CA TYR A 20 -49.10 -6.32 28.05
C TYR A 20 -49.01 -7.83 28.36
N GLY A 21 -47.77 -8.34 28.26
CA GLY A 21 -47.33 -9.59 28.85
C GLY A 21 -45.87 -9.89 28.49
N CYS A 22 -44.93 -9.42 29.32
CA CYS A 22 -43.49 -9.65 29.17
C CYS A 22 -43.04 -10.73 30.16
N GLN A 23 -42.50 -11.86 29.68
CA GLN A 23 -41.35 -12.54 30.28
C GLN A 23 -40.85 -13.74 29.46
N ASN A 24 -39.53 -13.68 29.14
CA ASN A 24 -38.52 -14.74 28.98
C ASN A 24 -38.75 -15.86 27.94
N ASP A 25 -37.80 -16.26 27.08
CA ASP A 25 -36.35 -16.32 27.27
C ASP A 25 -35.54 -16.22 25.96
N ASN A 26 -34.28 -15.84 26.18
CA ASN A 26 -33.24 -15.55 25.21
C ASN A 26 -32.86 -16.72 24.28
N ASN A 27 -32.73 -16.44 22.99
CA ASN A 27 -31.54 -16.86 22.23
C ASN A 27 -31.30 -15.95 21.01
N LYS A 28 -30.30 -15.07 21.16
CA LYS A 28 -29.78 -14.18 20.13
C LYS A 28 -28.80 -14.94 19.24
N THR A 29 -29.19 -15.28 18.02
CA THR A 29 -28.25 -15.40 16.90
C THR A 29 -28.24 -14.07 16.15
N LYS A 30 -27.35 -13.17 16.57
CA LYS A 30 -27.01 -11.99 15.78
C LYS A 30 -26.21 -12.45 14.56
N GLY A 31 -26.89 -12.59 13.43
CA GLY A 31 -26.23 -12.55 12.14
C GLY A 31 -25.53 -11.21 11.99
N VAL A 32 -24.20 -11.22 12.00
CA VAL A 32 -23.40 -10.05 11.65
C VAL A 32 -23.66 -9.78 10.17
N SER A 33 -24.60 -8.89 9.91
CA SER A 33 -24.72 -8.23 8.61
C SER A 33 -23.42 -7.48 8.38
N ALA A 34 -22.58 -8.00 7.49
CA ALA A 34 -21.44 -7.27 6.96
C ALA A 34 -21.98 -6.06 6.18
N THR A 35 -22.16 -4.95 6.88
CA THR A 35 -22.34 -3.66 6.25
C THR A 35 -21.10 -3.39 5.42
N LYS A 36 -21.24 -3.39 4.09
CA LYS A 36 -20.31 -2.68 3.21
C LYS A 36 -20.27 -1.24 3.70
N GLN A 37 -19.25 -0.88 4.48
CA GLN A 37 -18.97 0.51 4.77
C GLN A 37 -18.62 1.17 3.44
N GLU A 38 -19.44 2.13 3.01
CA GLU A 38 -19.00 3.05 1.96
C GLU A 38 -17.74 3.76 2.45
N PRO A 39 -16.74 3.99 1.56
CA PRO A 39 -15.54 4.73 1.92
C PRO A 39 -15.95 6.10 2.47
N ASN A 40 -15.61 6.35 3.73
CA ASN A 40 -15.91 7.62 4.36
C ASN A 40 -15.03 8.68 3.68
N LYS A 41 -15.66 9.52 2.85
CA LYS A 41 -15.05 10.61 2.07
C LYS A 41 -14.20 11.58 2.92
N HIS A 42 -14.30 11.52 4.25
CA HIS A 42 -13.59 12.37 5.19
C HIS A 42 -12.67 11.60 6.15
N GLN A 43 -12.33 10.35 5.85
CA GLN A 43 -11.38 9.58 6.65
C GLN A 43 -9.99 10.21 6.61
N ASN A 44 -9.35 10.41 7.78
CA ASN A 44 -7.98 10.88 7.88
C ASN A 44 -7.02 9.91 7.17
N LEU A 45 -6.07 10.44 6.40
CA LEU A 45 -5.01 9.69 5.77
C LEU A 45 -3.75 9.67 6.63
N ASN A 46 -3.11 8.51 6.66
CA ASN A 46 -1.73 8.35 7.07
C ASN A 46 -0.97 7.74 5.88
N ILE A 47 -0.23 8.57 5.14
CA ILE A 47 0.56 8.14 3.99
C ILE A 47 2.02 7.97 4.41
N SER A 48 2.54 6.78 4.18
CA SER A 48 3.95 6.44 4.34
C SER A 48 4.57 6.17 2.97
N ILE A 49 5.80 6.62 2.73
CA ILE A 49 6.56 6.33 1.52
C ILE A 49 7.89 5.71 1.92
N LEU A 50 8.12 4.45 1.60
CA LEU A 50 9.41 3.78 1.78
C LEU A 50 10.24 3.92 0.50
N LEU A 51 11.40 4.56 0.60
CA LEU A 51 12.29 4.79 -0.53
C LEU A 51 13.44 3.77 -0.57
N ASP A 52 13.62 3.14 -1.72
CA ASP A 52 14.76 2.29 -2.02
C ASP A 52 15.89 3.10 -2.64
N LEU A 53 16.92 3.37 -1.82
CA LEU A 53 18.15 4.06 -2.20
C LEU A 53 19.29 3.09 -2.54
N SER A 54 18.95 1.85 -2.95
CA SER A 54 19.92 0.93 -3.54
C SER A 54 20.48 1.45 -4.86
N ASP A 55 21.41 0.71 -5.44
CA ASP A 55 22.07 1.08 -6.69
C ASP A 55 21.13 1.11 -7.91
N ARG A 56 19.85 0.73 -7.76
CA ARG A 56 18.80 0.92 -8.76
C ARG A 56 18.67 2.38 -9.24
N ILE A 57 19.02 3.35 -8.38
CA ILE A 57 18.92 4.78 -8.66
C ILE A 57 20.09 5.31 -9.49
N ASP A 58 21.16 4.52 -9.65
CA ASP A 58 22.36 4.91 -10.38
C ASP A 58 22.07 5.02 -11.89
N PRO A 59 22.15 6.22 -12.49
CA PRO A 59 21.82 6.42 -13.90
C PRO A 59 22.84 5.79 -14.87
N LYS A 60 24.06 5.48 -14.40
CA LYS A 60 25.08 4.79 -15.21
C LYS A 60 24.87 3.29 -15.18
N LYS A 61 24.60 2.71 -14.00
CA LYS A 61 24.35 1.27 -13.85
C LYS A 61 22.99 0.89 -14.46
N ASN A 62 21.98 1.70 -14.22
CA ASN A 62 20.59 1.44 -14.58
C ASN A 62 20.07 2.49 -15.57
N ALA A 63 20.81 2.68 -16.66
CA ALA A 63 20.46 3.63 -17.71
C ALA A 63 19.13 3.26 -18.39
N ASN A 64 18.29 4.28 -18.60
CA ASN A 64 17.05 4.14 -19.34
C ASN A 64 16.92 5.33 -20.31
N PRO A 65 16.84 5.08 -21.63
CA PRO A 65 16.87 6.14 -22.64
C PRO A 65 15.66 7.08 -22.58
N SER A 66 14.52 6.62 -22.03
CA SER A 66 13.32 7.45 -21.92
C SER A 66 13.36 8.36 -20.70
N MET A 67 13.79 7.82 -19.54
CA MET A 67 13.91 8.56 -18.29
C MET A 67 14.60 7.67 -17.23
N GLU A 68 15.60 8.20 -16.55
CA GLU A 68 16.30 7.54 -15.43
C GLU A 68 15.32 7.17 -14.31
N PHE A 69 15.55 6.04 -13.63
CA PHE A 69 14.61 5.52 -12.64
C PHE A 69 14.39 6.47 -11.46
N TYR A 70 15.44 7.10 -10.95
CA TYR A 70 15.29 8.08 -9.87
C TYR A 70 14.41 9.28 -10.26
N LYS A 71 14.42 9.69 -11.54
CA LYS A 71 13.52 10.75 -12.05
C LYS A 71 12.07 10.28 -12.13
N ARG A 72 11.85 9.00 -12.44
CA ARG A 72 10.50 8.40 -12.40
C ARG A 72 9.98 8.38 -10.96
N ASP A 73 10.81 7.97 -10.01
CA ASP A 73 10.46 7.98 -8.59
C ASP A 73 10.12 9.38 -8.09
N LEU A 74 10.87 10.41 -8.50
CA LEU A 74 10.53 11.80 -8.21
C LEU A 74 9.14 12.18 -8.71
N GLY A 75 8.78 11.77 -9.93
CA GLY A 75 7.43 11.98 -10.46
C GLY A 75 6.36 11.23 -9.67
N TYR A 76 6.64 10.02 -9.19
CA TYR A 76 5.70 9.28 -8.34
C TYR A 76 5.51 9.95 -6.98
N ILE A 77 6.58 10.44 -6.35
CA ILE A 77 6.52 11.19 -5.09
C ILE A 77 5.73 12.49 -5.26
N GLU A 78 5.94 13.19 -6.38
CA GLU A 78 5.14 14.36 -6.74
C GLU A 78 3.66 14.02 -6.90
N SER A 79 3.32 12.92 -7.58
CA SER A 79 1.93 12.44 -7.67
C SER A 79 1.33 12.10 -6.31
N ILE A 80 2.07 11.39 -5.45
CA ILE A 80 1.59 11.02 -4.10
C ILE A 80 1.31 12.28 -3.27
N SER A 81 2.26 13.22 -3.24
CA SER A 81 2.12 14.48 -2.49
C SER A 81 0.98 15.36 -3.02
N LYS A 82 0.79 15.46 -4.35
CA LYS A 82 -0.38 16.13 -4.95
C LYS A 82 -1.71 15.45 -4.61
N GLY A 83 -1.72 14.12 -4.57
CA GLY A 83 -2.90 13.36 -4.14
C GLY A 83 -3.28 13.66 -2.70
N PHE A 84 -2.28 13.74 -1.81
CA PHE A 84 -2.45 14.15 -0.43
C PHE A 84 -2.94 15.59 -0.29
N GLU A 85 -2.37 16.54 -1.05
CA GLU A 85 -2.88 17.93 -1.10
C GLU A 85 -4.35 17.98 -1.51
N LYS A 86 -4.72 17.23 -2.55
CA LYS A 86 -6.11 17.18 -3.05
C LYS A 86 -7.05 16.60 -1.99
N HIS A 87 -6.61 15.59 -1.24
CA HIS A 87 -7.35 15.05 -0.11
C HIS A 87 -7.62 16.15 0.94
N LEU A 88 -6.58 16.83 1.42
CA LEU A 88 -6.72 17.92 2.40
C LEU A 88 -7.67 19.02 1.92
N ARG A 89 -7.57 19.44 0.66
CA ARG A 89 -8.47 20.47 0.08
C ARG A 89 -9.92 20.03 -0.01
N SER A 90 -10.18 18.72 -0.08
CA SER A 90 -11.53 18.17 -0.24
C SER A 90 -12.28 18.01 1.10
N LYS A 91 -11.58 18.20 2.21
CA LYS A 91 -12.07 17.88 3.55
C LYS A 91 -12.27 19.16 4.38
N PRO A 92 -13.26 19.20 5.30
CA PRO A 92 -13.42 20.32 6.22
C PRO A 92 -12.25 20.40 7.21
N ILE A 93 -11.58 21.57 7.28
CA ILE A 93 -10.40 21.82 8.15
C ILE A 93 -10.58 21.34 9.60
N ARG A 94 -11.78 21.52 10.17
CA ARG A 94 -12.09 21.09 11.56
C ARG A 94 -11.96 19.58 11.80
N GLN A 95 -11.89 18.78 10.74
CA GLN A 95 -11.77 17.32 10.76
C GLN A 95 -10.36 16.85 10.41
N ASP A 96 -9.44 17.76 10.08
CA ASP A 96 -8.09 17.38 9.65
C ASP A 96 -7.29 16.84 10.83
N ASN A 97 -6.70 15.67 10.57
CA ASN A 97 -5.74 14.98 11.40
C ASN A 97 -4.99 14.01 10.49
N ASP A 98 -4.40 14.55 9.44
CA ASP A 98 -3.81 13.82 8.33
C ASP A 98 -2.29 13.92 8.39
N GLN A 99 -1.59 12.90 7.90
CA GLN A 99 -0.13 12.93 7.86
C GLN A 99 0.44 12.23 6.63
N ILE A 100 1.62 12.71 6.22
CA ILE A 100 2.43 12.12 5.15
C ILE A 100 3.89 12.11 5.58
N GLN A 101 4.56 10.98 5.40
CA GLN A 101 5.96 10.82 5.80
C GLN A 101 6.77 9.92 4.86
N VAL A 102 8.03 10.29 4.61
CA VAL A 102 9.04 9.46 3.94
C VAL A 102 9.89 8.70 4.95
N TYR A 103 10.18 7.43 4.64
CA TYR A 103 11.00 6.51 5.42
C TYR A 103 12.11 5.88 4.57
N PHE A 104 13.17 5.48 5.26
CA PHE A 104 14.33 4.77 4.72
C PHE A 104 14.64 3.60 5.64
N GLU A 105 15.07 2.48 5.06
CA GLU A 105 15.60 1.36 5.81
C GLU A 105 16.78 0.73 5.04
N PRO A 106 18.01 0.71 5.57
CA PRO A 106 18.44 1.34 6.82
C PRO A 106 18.44 2.88 6.74
N GLU A 107 18.68 3.54 7.86
CA GLU A 107 18.79 5.00 7.91
C GLU A 107 20.01 5.49 7.10
N PRO A 108 19.88 6.54 6.28
CA PRO A 108 21.00 7.11 5.55
C PRO A 108 22.11 7.59 6.48
N LEU A 109 23.36 7.20 6.18
CA LEU A 109 24.53 7.65 6.94
C LEU A 109 24.81 9.15 6.75
N ASN A 110 24.30 9.75 5.66
CA ASN A 110 24.48 11.16 5.37
C ASN A 110 23.52 12.00 6.20
N SER A 111 24.06 12.78 7.15
CA SER A 111 23.27 13.65 8.03
C SER A 111 22.40 14.66 7.28
N LYS A 112 22.81 15.13 6.09
CA LYS A 112 21.98 16.02 5.25
C LYS A 112 20.74 15.32 4.74
N ILE A 113 20.83 14.04 4.38
CA ILE A 113 19.65 13.25 3.99
C ILE A 113 18.69 13.14 5.19
N ASN A 114 19.22 12.92 6.39
CA ASN A 114 18.42 12.85 7.61
C ASN A 114 17.73 14.19 7.93
N ASP A 115 18.39 15.32 7.67
CA ASP A 115 17.79 16.65 7.82
C ASP A 115 16.69 16.91 6.78
N LEU A 116 16.91 16.51 5.53
CA LEU A 116 15.89 16.58 4.47
C LEU A 116 14.69 15.68 4.79
N ALA A 117 14.92 14.50 5.34
CA ALA A 117 13.87 13.57 5.75
C ALA A 117 12.93 14.16 6.81
N LYS A 118 13.42 15.06 7.69
CA LYS A 118 12.58 15.77 8.67
C LYS A 118 11.57 16.68 7.99
N ASN A 119 11.94 17.31 6.88
CA ASN A 119 11.02 18.15 6.08
C ASN A 119 9.97 17.31 5.36
N LEU A 120 10.26 16.04 5.11
CA LEU A 120 9.36 15.05 4.53
C LEU A 120 8.51 14.34 5.60
N LYS A 121 8.29 14.98 6.75
CA LYS A 121 7.37 14.52 7.80
C LYS A 121 6.38 15.64 8.12
N LEU A 122 5.22 15.59 7.49
CA LEU A 122 4.19 16.62 7.63
C LEU A 122 2.94 16.07 8.31
N SER A 123 2.38 16.86 9.21
CA SER A 123 1.12 16.58 9.90
C SER A 123 0.20 17.79 9.83
N PHE A 124 -1.07 17.53 9.53
CA PHE A 124 -2.11 18.51 9.30
C PHE A 124 -3.25 18.27 10.29
N THR A 125 -3.51 19.27 11.12
CA THR A 125 -4.59 19.31 12.09
C THR A 125 -5.45 20.55 11.85
N LYS A 126 -6.60 20.64 12.49
CA LYS A 126 -7.44 21.85 12.46
C LYS A 126 -6.70 23.16 12.77
N ASP A 127 -5.60 23.09 13.53
CA ASP A 127 -4.89 24.28 14.03
C ASP A 127 -3.81 24.78 13.07
N ASN A 128 -3.28 23.92 12.19
CA ASN A 128 -2.22 24.29 11.24
C ASN A 128 -2.62 24.14 9.76
N THR A 129 -3.80 23.60 9.47
CA THR A 129 -4.23 23.39 8.09
C THR A 129 -4.72 24.68 7.46
N THR A 130 -3.86 25.28 6.64
CA THR A 130 -4.13 26.52 5.89
C THR A 130 -3.91 26.29 4.40
N LYS A 131 -4.51 27.13 3.55
CA LYS A 131 -4.31 27.08 2.10
C LYS A 131 -2.82 27.18 1.73
N GLU A 132 -2.07 28.03 2.42
CA GLU A 132 -0.64 28.22 2.20
C GLU A 132 0.16 26.96 2.56
N ASN A 133 -0.08 26.37 3.73
CA ASN A 133 0.63 25.15 4.14
C ASN A 133 0.32 23.98 3.20
N ILE A 134 -0.93 23.84 2.75
CA ILE A 134 -1.28 22.81 1.76
C ILE A 134 -0.56 23.05 0.42
N GLN A 135 -0.47 24.30 -0.06
CA GLN A 135 0.17 24.62 -1.35
C GLN A 135 1.68 24.36 -1.38
N LYS A 136 2.34 24.26 -0.22
CA LYS A 136 3.78 24.01 -0.14
C LYS A 136 4.15 22.53 -0.19
N ILE A 137 3.22 21.61 0.09
CA ILE A 137 3.50 20.18 0.26
C ILE A 137 4.22 19.59 -0.97
N SER A 138 3.65 19.70 -2.17
CA SER A 138 4.23 19.10 -3.37
C SER A 138 5.58 19.71 -3.74
N ALA A 139 5.76 21.03 -3.53
CA ALA A 139 7.02 21.71 -3.77
C ALA A 139 8.12 21.25 -2.78
N GLU A 140 7.78 21.14 -1.50
CA GLU A 140 8.67 20.62 -0.45
C GLU A 140 9.05 19.15 -0.72
N TYR A 141 8.07 18.31 -1.04
CA TYR A 141 8.30 16.91 -1.38
C TYR A 141 9.18 16.74 -2.61
N SER A 142 8.90 17.49 -3.67
CA SER A 142 9.67 17.44 -4.92
C SER A 142 11.11 17.90 -4.71
N SER A 143 11.31 19.02 -4.03
CA SER A 143 12.64 19.60 -3.81
C SER A 143 13.49 18.75 -2.86
N ALA A 144 12.96 18.37 -1.70
CA ALA A 144 13.70 17.58 -0.73
C ALA A 144 14.01 16.17 -1.27
N SER A 145 13.05 15.51 -1.93
CA SER A 145 13.30 14.18 -2.51
C SER A 145 14.35 14.24 -3.62
N LYS A 146 14.33 15.28 -4.46
CA LYS A 146 15.35 15.48 -5.50
C LYS A 146 16.74 15.59 -4.91
N GLU A 147 16.89 16.36 -3.83
CA GLU A 147 18.17 16.51 -3.16
C GLU A 147 18.62 15.20 -2.49
N ILE A 148 17.71 14.43 -1.90
CA ILE A 148 18.02 13.11 -1.34
C ILE A 148 18.58 12.17 -2.41
N TYR A 149 17.93 12.08 -3.58
CA TYR A 149 18.44 11.26 -4.70
C TYR A 149 19.80 11.77 -5.20
N ASN A 150 19.98 13.09 -5.36
CA ASN A 150 21.26 13.67 -5.78
C ASN A 150 22.39 13.28 -4.83
N LEU A 151 22.17 13.44 -3.52
CA LEU A 151 23.16 13.11 -2.48
C LEU A 151 23.49 11.61 -2.47
N ALA A 152 22.49 10.74 -2.63
CA ALA A 152 22.69 9.30 -2.68
C ALA A 152 23.49 8.87 -3.93
N ILE A 153 23.14 9.42 -5.10
CA ILE A 153 23.85 9.16 -6.37
C ILE A 153 25.28 9.70 -6.34
N GLU A 154 25.49 10.90 -5.79
CA GLU A 154 26.82 11.51 -5.67
C GLU A 154 27.73 10.69 -4.76
N ALA A 155 27.21 10.22 -3.63
CA ALA A 155 27.96 9.41 -2.69
C ALA A 155 28.37 8.04 -3.26
N LYS A 156 27.61 7.50 -4.24
CA LYS A 156 27.78 6.15 -4.83
C LYS A 156 27.86 5.02 -3.79
N SER A 157 27.41 5.31 -2.56
CA SER A 157 27.38 4.39 -1.44
C SER A 157 25.91 4.05 -1.20
N TYR A 158 25.45 3.07 -1.94
CA TYR A 158 24.05 2.64 -1.92
C TYR A 158 23.86 1.65 -0.77
N ILE A 159 23.29 2.13 0.33
CA ILE A 159 23.04 1.33 1.54
C ILE A 159 21.93 0.28 1.34
N GLY A 160 21.22 0.32 0.22
CA GLY A 160 20.16 -0.64 -0.11
C GLY A 160 18.79 -0.24 0.42
N SER A 161 17.88 -1.22 0.44
CA SER A 161 16.56 -1.11 1.07
C SER A 161 16.20 -2.41 1.79
N ASP A 162 16.28 -2.43 3.13
CA ASP A 162 15.85 -3.57 3.94
C ASP A 162 14.33 -3.56 4.15
N ILE A 163 13.59 -3.75 3.05
CA ILE A 163 12.13 -3.80 3.07
C ILE A 163 11.63 -4.91 4.00
N TRP A 164 12.28 -6.08 3.99
CA TRP A 164 11.91 -7.19 4.86
C TRP A 164 12.06 -6.80 6.34
N GLY A 165 13.21 -6.24 6.71
CA GLY A 165 13.49 -5.75 8.06
C GLY A 165 12.55 -4.61 8.48
N PHE A 166 12.20 -3.71 7.56
CA PHE A 166 11.23 -2.65 7.80
C PHE A 166 9.85 -3.24 8.18
N PHE A 167 9.38 -4.24 7.44
CA PHE A 167 8.12 -4.92 7.75
C PHE A 167 8.18 -5.71 9.06
N LYS A 168 9.35 -6.27 9.38
CA LYS A 168 9.55 -7.02 10.61
C LYS A 168 9.55 -6.12 11.85
N ASN A 169 10.19 -4.96 11.76
CA ASN A 169 10.57 -4.17 12.93
C ASN A 169 9.82 -2.83 13.07
N LYS A 170 9.35 -2.22 11.98
CA LYS A 170 8.94 -0.80 11.99
C LYS A 170 7.56 -0.53 11.39
N VAL A 171 7.10 -1.34 10.42
CA VAL A 171 5.89 -1.04 9.64
C VAL A 171 4.64 -0.82 10.51
N SER A 172 4.47 -1.58 11.59
CA SER A 172 3.31 -1.45 12.47
C SER A 172 3.31 -0.12 13.21
N ASP A 173 4.46 0.29 13.77
CA ASP A 173 4.57 1.50 14.58
C ASP A 173 4.58 2.77 13.70
N TYR A 174 5.18 2.67 12.51
CA TYR A 174 5.45 3.82 11.66
C TYR A 174 4.31 4.07 10.68
N CYS A 175 3.73 3.00 10.13
CA CYS A 175 2.76 3.10 9.04
C CYS A 175 1.32 2.88 9.49
N ILE A 176 1.03 2.49 10.74
CA ILE A 176 -0.36 2.26 11.19
C ILE A 176 -0.72 3.25 12.30
N LYS A 177 -1.67 4.14 12.00
CA LYS A 177 -2.34 4.99 12.98
C LYS A 177 -3.80 4.55 13.17
N PRO A 178 -4.30 4.55 14.43
CA PRO A 178 -5.69 4.24 14.71
C PRO A 178 -6.60 5.30 14.08
N ASN A 179 -7.76 4.90 13.58
CA ASN A 179 -8.74 5.81 12.94
C ASN A 179 -8.25 6.54 11.68
N HIS A 180 -7.20 6.04 11.03
CA HIS A 180 -6.72 6.53 9.74
C HIS A 180 -6.88 5.47 8.66
N ARG A 181 -7.01 5.90 7.41
CA ARG A 181 -6.68 5.08 6.25
C ARG A 181 -5.16 5.11 6.10
N ASN A 182 -4.52 4.00 6.43
CA ASN A 182 -3.07 3.89 6.35
C ASN A 182 -2.67 3.35 4.98
N ILE A 183 -1.83 4.09 4.27
CA ILE A 183 -1.34 3.73 2.93
C ILE A 183 0.18 3.78 2.96
N LEU A 184 0.84 2.67 2.65
CA LEU A 184 2.28 2.59 2.44
C LEU A 184 2.57 2.46 0.95
N PHE A 185 3.21 3.46 0.38
CA PHE A 185 3.85 3.38 -0.92
C PHE A 185 5.29 2.87 -0.75
N ILE A 186 5.71 1.92 -1.58
CA ILE A 186 7.08 1.41 -1.63
C ILE A 186 7.62 1.70 -3.04
N LEU A 187 8.68 2.50 -3.13
CA LEU A 187 9.38 2.74 -4.40
C LEU A 187 10.61 1.83 -4.45
N THR A 188 10.61 0.85 -5.34
CA THR A 188 11.67 -0.17 -5.48
C THR A 188 11.67 -0.74 -6.90
N ASP A 189 12.74 -1.41 -7.30
CA ASP A 189 12.78 -2.16 -8.56
C ASP A 189 12.08 -3.53 -8.47
N GLY A 190 11.64 -3.92 -7.27
CA GLY A 190 10.88 -5.14 -7.00
C GLY A 190 11.69 -6.25 -6.35
N TYR A 191 13.02 -6.16 -6.35
CA TYR A 191 13.88 -7.14 -5.72
C TYR A 191 14.08 -6.79 -4.23
N MET A 192 13.37 -7.50 -3.35
CA MET A 192 13.62 -7.37 -1.92
C MET A 192 15.00 -7.96 -1.60
N PHE A 193 15.98 -7.15 -1.20
CA PHE A 193 17.30 -7.65 -0.80
C PHE A 193 18.02 -6.65 0.11
N HIS A 194 18.54 -7.14 1.22
CA HIS A 194 19.52 -6.44 2.04
C HIS A 194 20.45 -7.45 2.72
N GLN A 195 21.73 -7.09 2.88
CA GLN A 195 22.74 -8.03 3.37
C GLN A 195 22.47 -8.49 4.81
N ASP A 196 22.08 -7.56 5.68
CA ASP A 196 21.89 -7.83 7.12
C ASP A 196 20.60 -8.60 7.42
N SER A 197 19.68 -8.66 6.47
CA SER A 197 18.43 -9.42 6.58
C SER A 197 18.38 -10.59 5.61
N LYS A 198 19.50 -11.01 5.02
CA LYS A 198 19.55 -12.11 4.06
C LYS A 198 19.56 -13.48 4.74
N PHE A 199 18.45 -14.20 4.67
CA PHE A 199 18.35 -15.58 5.16
C PHE A 199 17.29 -16.39 4.41
N ARG A 200 17.21 -17.68 4.74
CA ARG A 200 16.24 -18.63 4.21
C ARG A 200 15.63 -19.47 5.33
N GLU A 201 14.37 -19.82 5.16
CA GLU A 201 13.65 -20.78 5.99
C GLU A 201 12.95 -21.76 5.05
N GLU A 202 13.37 -23.02 5.07
CA GLU A 202 12.91 -24.04 4.13
C GLU A 202 13.03 -23.56 2.67
N ASN A 203 11.91 -23.49 1.94
CA ASN A 203 11.82 -23.03 0.55
C ASN A 203 11.53 -21.52 0.42
N LYS A 204 11.54 -20.77 1.53
CA LYS A 204 11.32 -19.33 1.54
C LYS A 204 12.61 -18.57 1.80
N SER A 205 12.66 -17.33 1.32
CA SER A 205 13.78 -16.42 1.52
C SER A 205 13.30 -15.06 2.01
N SER A 206 14.11 -14.34 2.77
CA SER A 206 13.84 -12.92 3.06
C SER A 206 14.14 -12.00 1.87
N TYR A 207 14.64 -12.56 0.76
CA TYR A 207 15.13 -11.83 -0.39
C TYR A 207 14.72 -12.47 -1.72
N LEU A 208 14.74 -11.68 -2.79
CA LEU A 208 14.59 -12.10 -4.18
C LEU A 208 15.61 -11.35 -5.02
N THR A 209 16.36 -12.08 -5.85
CA THR A 209 17.29 -11.49 -6.83
C THR A 209 17.12 -12.22 -8.17
N PRO A 210 17.60 -11.65 -9.28
CA PRO A 210 17.59 -12.34 -10.58
C PRO A 210 18.29 -13.71 -10.54
N GLU A 211 19.39 -13.82 -9.78
CA GLU A 211 20.12 -15.07 -9.61
C GLU A 211 19.28 -16.11 -8.88
N LEU A 212 18.50 -15.67 -7.88
CA LEU A 212 17.58 -16.56 -7.17
C LEU A 212 16.49 -17.07 -8.12
N VAL A 213 15.83 -16.17 -8.87
CA VAL A 213 14.80 -16.53 -9.85
C VAL A 213 15.31 -17.58 -10.83
N LYS A 214 16.52 -17.37 -11.36
CA LYS A 214 17.19 -18.33 -12.25
C LYS A 214 17.49 -19.67 -11.56
N SER A 215 18.03 -19.65 -10.35
CA SER A 215 18.38 -20.88 -9.60
C SER A 215 17.16 -21.75 -9.27
N LEU A 216 16.00 -21.13 -9.06
CA LEU A 216 14.73 -21.79 -8.79
C LEU A 216 13.97 -22.20 -10.06
N GLN A 217 14.55 -21.95 -11.24
CA GLN A 217 13.95 -22.26 -12.55
C GLN A 217 12.59 -21.58 -12.78
N LEU A 218 12.41 -20.39 -12.21
CA LEU A 218 11.18 -19.59 -12.33
C LEU A 218 11.16 -18.73 -13.61
N ASN A 219 12.04 -19.03 -14.56
CA ASN A 219 12.19 -18.35 -15.85
C ASN A 219 11.41 -19.00 -16.99
N THR A 220 10.33 -19.71 -16.68
CA THR A 220 9.47 -20.38 -17.67
C THR A 220 8.01 -20.12 -17.34
N SER A 221 7.10 -20.40 -18.28
CA SER A 221 5.65 -20.28 -18.07
C SER A 221 5.11 -21.17 -16.93
N LYS A 222 5.92 -22.13 -16.44
CA LYS A 222 5.59 -22.99 -15.30
C LYS A 222 5.88 -22.36 -13.94
N TYR A 223 6.42 -21.13 -13.89
CA TYR A 223 6.85 -20.47 -12.65
C TYR A 223 5.79 -20.53 -11.54
N LYS A 224 4.52 -20.29 -11.89
CA LYS A 224 3.43 -20.25 -10.92
C LYS A 224 3.16 -21.60 -10.27
N GLY A 225 3.18 -22.67 -11.07
CA GLY A 225 3.08 -24.04 -10.55
C GLY A 225 4.26 -24.39 -9.66
N LEU A 226 5.48 -24.03 -10.06
CA LEU A 226 6.68 -24.27 -9.25
C LEU A 226 6.65 -23.52 -7.91
N ILE A 227 6.23 -22.25 -7.91
CA ILE A 227 6.08 -21.46 -6.67
C ILE A 227 5.12 -22.16 -5.72
N LEU A 228 3.96 -22.61 -6.21
CA LEU A 228 2.96 -23.31 -5.42
C LEU A 228 3.45 -24.67 -4.92
N ASP A 229 3.91 -25.52 -5.82
CA ASP A 229 4.28 -26.92 -5.55
C ASP A 229 5.49 -27.03 -4.61
N LYS A 230 6.43 -26.09 -4.70
CA LYS A 230 7.62 -26.05 -3.86
C LYS A 230 7.46 -25.14 -2.63
N GLY A 231 6.38 -24.36 -2.55
CA GLY A 231 6.19 -23.40 -1.46
C GLY A 231 7.22 -22.27 -1.47
N TYR A 232 7.69 -21.87 -2.66
CA TYR A 232 8.59 -20.73 -2.78
C TYR A 232 7.88 -19.42 -2.44
N GLY A 233 8.63 -18.48 -1.89
CA GLY A 233 8.11 -17.15 -1.58
C GLY A 233 8.95 -16.44 -0.54
N PHE A 234 8.46 -15.30 -0.08
CA PHE A 234 9.12 -14.57 0.98
C PHE A 234 8.83 -15.17 2.36
N VAL A 235 9.83 -15.13 3.26
CA VAL A 235 9.62 -15.38 4.69
C VAL A 235 8.71 -14.30 5.24
N LYS A 236 7.68 -14.70 6.00
CA LYS A 236 6.72 -13.78 6.59
C LYS A 236 7.41 -12.88 7.61
N ALA A 237 7.23 -11.57 7.50
CA ALA A 237 7.86 -10.61 8.41
C ALA A 237 6.95 -10.19 9.58
N ASN A 238 5.62 -10.25 9.40
CA ASN A 238 4.64 -9.73 10.37
C ASN A 238 3.29 -10.46 10.28
N ASP A 239 2.48 -10.45 11.34
CA ASP A 239 1.29 -11.32 11.47
C ASP A 239 -0.08 -10.64 11.33
N ASN A 240 -0.17 -9.31 11.32
CA ASN A 240 -1.46 -8.61 11.27
C ASN A 240 -1.37 -7.17 10.75
N LEU A 241 -1.45 -6.99 9.43
CA LEU A 241 -1.43 -5.68 8.75
C LEU A 241 -2.79 -5.32 8.14
N ASN A 242 -3.88 -5.77 8.76
CA ASN A 242 -5.26 -5.62 8.24
C ASN A 242 -5.77 -4.17 8.16
N ASN A 243 -5.07 -3.24 8.82
CA ASN A 243 -5.35 -1.80 8.76
C ASN A 243 -4.35 -1.02 7.90
N LEU A 244 -3.55 -1.71 7.07
CA LEU A 244 -2.55 -1.10 6.19
C LEU A 244 -2.83 -1.48 4.73
N GLU A 245 -2.92 -0.49 3.86
CA GLU A 245 -2.90 -0.64 2.41
C GLU A 245 -1.44 -0.52 1.92
N VAL A 246 -1.02 -1.34 0.98
CA VAL A 246 0.34 -1.30 0.41
C VAL A 246 0.28 -1.18 -1.11
N VAL A 247 1.06 -0.23 -1.65
CA VAL A 247 1.21 0.02 -3.08
C VAL A 247 2.70 -0.03 -3.43
N VAL A 248 3.10 -0.97 -4.28
CA VAL A 248 4.48 -1.10 -4.74
C VAL A 248 4.61 -0.49 -6.14
N LEU A 249 5.53 0.44 -6.32
CA LEU A 249 5.76 1.18 -7.56
C LEU A 249 7.22 1.04 -8.01
N GLY A 250 7.44 1.12 -9.32
CA GLY A 250 8.79 1.21 -9.88
C GLY A 250 9.42 -0.13 -10.27
N ILE A 251 8.62 -1.19 -10.39
CA ILE A 251 9.14 -2.52 -10.71
C ILE A 251 9.92 -2.51 -12.02
N ASN A 252 11.17 -2.95 -11.98
CA ASN A 252 12.10 -2.96 -13.10
C ASN A 252 12.78 -4.32 -13.16
N PRO A 253 12.12 -5.34 -13.75
CA PRO A 253 12.63 -6.69 -13.78
C PRO A 253 13.91 -6.80 -14.62
N ALA A 254 14.78 -7.73 -14.26
CA ALA A 254 15.95 -8.09 -15.05
C ALA A 254 15.57 -8.47 -16.49
N LYS A 255 16.39 -8.02 -17.45
CA LYS A 255 16.19 -8.30 -18.88
C LYS A 255 16.52 -9.75 -19.22
N GLY A 256 15.91 -10.26 -20.28
CA GLY A 256 16.22 -11.59 -20.84
C GLY A 256 15.35 -12.73 -20.28
N ASN A 257 14.51 -12.48 -19.27
CA ASN A 257 13.48 -13.41 -18.80
C ASN A 257 12.10 -12.74 -18.91
N PRO A 258 11.21 -13.21 -19.82
CA PRO A 258 9.88 -12.60 -19.98
C PRO A 258 8.94 -12.83 -18.77
N PHE A 259 9.28 -13.75 -17.86
CA PHE A 259 8.49 -14.07 -16.68
C PHE A 259 8.99 -13.36 -15.41
N GLU A 260 10.08 -12.59 -15.49
CA GLU A 260 10.74 -12.01 -14.32
C GLU A 260 9.81 -11.10 -13.51
N GLY A 261 9.09 -10.20 -14.20
CA GLY A 261 8.11 -9.32 -13.57
C GLY A 261 6.94 -10.07 -12.96
N ASP A 262 6.49 -11.15 -13.60
CA ASP A 262 5.40 -11.99 -13.09
C ASP A 262 5.80 -12.71 -11.80
N VAL A 263 7.04 -13.19 -11.72
CA VAL A 263 7.60 -13.81 -10.51
C VAL A 263 7.68 -12.80 -9.37
N ILE A 264 8.22 -11.60 -9.63
CA ILE A 264 8.26 -10.51 -8.65
C ILE A 264 6.85 -10.22 -8.13
N ASN A 265 5.88 -10.08 -9.03
CA ASN A 265 4.49 -9.80 -8.68
C ASN A 265 3.88 -10.89 -7.80
N GLU A 266 4.05 -12.17 -8.15
CA GLU A 266 3.52 -13.29 -7.37
C GLU A 266 4.14 -13.36 -5.97
N TYR A 267 5.45 -13.11 -5.86
CA TYR A 267 6.16 -13.05 -4.57
C TYR A 267 5.61 -11.93 -3.67
N TRP A 268 5.47 -10.71 -4.19
CA TRP A 268 4.92 -9.57 -3.44
C TRP A 268 3.49 -9.79 -3.01
N ILE A 269 2.61 -10.21 -3.93
CA ILE A 269 1.19 -10.44 -3.65
C ILE A 269 1.03 -11.53 -2.58
N THR A 270 1.75 -12.63 -2.69
CA THR A 270 1.68 -13.74 -1.73
C THR A 270 2.19 -13.32 -0.35
N TRP A 271 3.28 -12.57 -0.31
CA TRP A 271 3.85 -12.09 0.94
C TRP A 271 2.94 -11.10 1.67
N LEU A 272 2.42 -10.08 0.97
CA LEU A 272 1.48 -9.11 1.53
C LEU A 272 0.19 -9.80 2.02
N LYS A 273 -0.33 -10.77 1.27
CA LYS A 273 -1.48 -11.61 1.70
C LYS A 273 -1.17 -12.39 2.97
N SER A 274 0.02 -12.99 3.06
CA SER A 274 0.41 -13.80 4.23
C SER A 274 0.44 -12.99 5.54
N MET A 275 0.72 -11.68 5.44
CA MET A 275 0.74 -10.73 6.56
C MET A 275 -0.62 -10.06 6.81
N LYS A 276 -1.66 -10.46 6.07
CA LYS A 276 -3.03 -9.92 6.13
C LYS A 276 -3.10 -8.41 5.83
N VAL A 277 -2.28 -7.91 4.90
CA VAL A 277 -2.39 -6.54 4.40
C VAL A 277 -3.80 -6.27 3.89
N LYS A 278 -4.35 -5.07 4.17
CA LYS A 278 -5.72 -4.68 3.80
C LYS A 278 -5.92 -4.79 2.28
N GLY A 279 -7.01 -5.47 1.89
CA GLY A 279 -7.33 -5.72 0.49
C GLY A 279 -8.25 -4.67 -0.16
N PRO A 280 -8.37 -4.67 -1.50
CA PRO A 280 -7.70 -5.57 -2.45
C PRO A 280 -6.22 -5.22 -2.64
N ILE A 281 -5.34 -6.23 -2.59
CA ILE A 281 -3.91 -6.06 -2.90
C ILE A 281 -3.78 -5.91 -4.41
N ILE A 282 -3.31 -4.75 -4.85
CA ILE A 282 -3.03 -4.48 -6.26
C ILE A 282 -1.70 -5.12 -6.65
N PRO A 283 -1.55 -5.62 -7.90
CA PRO A 283 -0.26 -6.02 -8.41
C PRO A 283 0.75 -4.86 -8.35
N PRO A 284 2.03 -5.14 -8.04
CA PRO A 284 3.09 -4.15 -8.15
C PRO A 284 3.11 -3.49 -9.54
N ILE A 285 3.37 -2.18 -9.55
CA ILE A 285 3.29 -1.36 -10.76
C ILE A 285 4.69 -1.17 -11.34
N SER A 286 4.85 -1.51 -12.62
CA SER A 286 6.11 -1.35 -13.37
C SER A 286 6.61 0.09 -13.38
N ALA A 287 7.92 0.25 -13.53
CA ALA A 287 8.55 1.54 -13.76
C ALA A 287 8.15 2.12 -15.12
N ASP A 288 7.06 2.88 -15.15
CA ASP A 288 6.58 3.62 -16.32
C ASP A 288 6.84 5.13 -16.19
N LEU A 289 6.43 5.92 -17.17
CA LEU A 289 6.56 7.37 -17.11
C LEU A 289 5.60 7.91 -16.03
N PRO A 290 6.00 8.93 -15.25
CA PRO A 290 5.14 9.53 -14.24
C PRO A 290 3.76 9.94 -14.77
N SER A 291 3.67 10.40 -16.02
CA SER A 291 2.40 10.76 -16.67
C SER A 291 1.39 9.61 -16.76
N ASN A 292 1.87 8.36 -16.86
CA ASN A 292 1.02 7.18 -16.98
C ASN A 292 0.60 6.66 -15.60
N ILE A 293 1.48 6.81 -14.61
CA ILE A 293 1.25 6.32 -13.24
C ILE A 293 0.46 7.34 -12.41
N ASP A 294 0.55 8.64 -12.72
CA ASP A 294 -0.15 9.70 -11.98
C ASP A 294 -1.66 9.42 -11.82
N PRO A 295 -2.44 9.14 -12.89
CA PRO A 295 -3.86 8.86 -12.73
C PRO A 295 -4.16 7.69 -11.79
N ILE A 296 -3.27 6.69 -11.72
CA ILE A 296 -3.41 5.52 -10.86
C ILE A 296 -3.18 5.92 -9.39
N ILE A 297 -2.10 6.65 -9.11
CA ILE A 297 -1.78 7.16 -7.76
C ILE A 297 -2.88 8.11 -7.28
N GLN A 298 -3.25 9.09 -8.11
CA GLN A 298 -4.32 10.06 -7.78
C GLN A 298 -5.61 9.33 -7.44
N LYS A 299 -6.03 8.40 -8.31
CA LYS A 299 -7.22 7.60 -8.07
C LYS A 299 -7.11 6.85 -6.76
N TYR A 300 -6.00 6.17 -6.47
CA TYR A 300 -5.80 5.38 -5.25
C TYR A 300 -5.94 6.21 -3.97
N ILE A 301 -5.33 7.39 -3.93
CA ILE A 301 -5.37 8.25 -2.73
C ILE A 301 -6.77 8.84 -2.52
N THR A 302 -7.46 9.23 -3.60
CA THR A 302 -8.77 9.91 -3.50
C THR A 302 -9.99 8.99 -3.43
N GLN A 303 -9.80 7.65 -3.36
CA GLN A 303 -10.90 6.68 -3.16
C GLN A 303 -11.58 6.86 -1.81
#